data_AF-A0A561U5S9-F1
#
_entry.id   AF-A0A561U5S9-F1
#
_cell.length_a   1.000
_cell.length_b   1.000
_cell.length_c   1.000
_cell.angle_alpha   90.00
_cell.angle_beta   90.00
_cell.angle_gamma   90.00
#
_symmetry.space_group_name_H-M   'P 1'
#
loop_
_entity.id
_entity.type
_entity.pdbx_description
1 polymer ?
#
loop_
_entity_poly.entity_id
_entity_poly.type
_entity_poly.pdbx_seq_one_letter_code
_entity_poly.pdbx_strand_id
1 'polypeptide(L)' 'MTPRLFGLAEKNIDGTPDPGNVQIWGMELDGRAVLYWLEDGISQFAVFDTAESADERFGRIFDLALYFP' A
#
# COMPACT_ATOMS: atom_id res chain seq x y z
N MET A 1 15.50 10.29 10.14
CA MET A 1 14.58 10.19 8.99
C MET A 1 13.20 9.85 9.51
N THR A 2 12.17 10.56 9.06
CA THR A 2 10.78 10.26 9.40
C THR A 2 10.20 9.35 8.31
N PRO A 3 9.72 8.14 8.65
CA PRO A 3 9.09 7.29 7.67
C PRO A 3 7.82 7.94 7.10
N ARG A 4 7.54 7.72 5.81
CA ARG A 4 6.31 8.19 5.16
C ARG A 4 5.32 7.04 5.14
N LEU A 5 4.14 7.24 5.73
CA LEU A 5 3.07 6.24 5.67
C LEU A 5 2.41 6.29 4.30
N PHE A 6 1.99 5.13 3.82
CA PHE A 6 1.17 4.97 2.62
C PHE A 6 0.27 3.76 2.77
N GLY A 7 -0.71 3.64 1.89
CA GLY A 7 -1.57 2.47 1.82
C GLY A 7 -1.98 2.14 0.40
N LEU A 8 -2.53 0.95 0.22
CA LEU A 8 -3.26 0.55 -0.97
C LEU A 8 -4.73 0.46 -0.59
N ALA A 9 -5.54 1.32 -1.21
CA ALA A 9 -6.95 1.50 -0.89
C ALA A 9 -7.85 1.06 -2.04
N GLU A 10 -9.10 0.77 -1.72
CA GLU A 10 -10.12 0.56 -2.75
C GLU A 10 -10.21 1.78 -3.68
N LYS A 11 -10.58 1.54 -4.93
CA LYS A 11 -10.73 2.60 -5.92
C LYS A 11 -12.14 3.19 -5.86
N ASN A 12 -12.22 4.52 -5.82
CA ASN A 12 -13.42 5.25 -6.18
C ASN A 12 -13.78 5.01 -7.66
N ILE A 13 -14.99 5.43 -8.06
CA ILE A 13 -15.47 5.31 -9.44
C ILE A 13 -14.52 6.00 -10.46
N ASP A 14 -13.83 7.05 -10.03
CA ASP A 14 -12.86 7.79 -10.85
C ASP A 14 -11.43 7.20 -10.83
N GLY A 15 -11.23 6.07 -10.13
CA GLY A 15 -9.95 5.39 -10.00
C GLY A 15 -9.03 5.97 -8.93
N THR A 16 -9.43 7.03 -8.21
CA THR A 16 -8.67 7.55 -7.07
C THR A 16 -8.79 6.63 -5.86
N PRO A 17 -7.80 6.60 -4.94
CA PRO A 17 -7.91 5.83 -3.72
C PRO A 17 -9.01 6.38 -2.80
N ASP A 18 -9.78 5.50 -2.16
CA ASP A 18 -10.71 5.83 -1.08
C ASP A 18 -9.99 5.84 0.28
N PRO A 19 -9.77 7.01 0.92
CA PRO A 19 -9.08 7.10 2.21
C PRO A 19 -9.79 6.35 3.35
N GLY A 20 -11.10 6.09 3.23
CA GLY A 20 -11.88 5.36 4.22
C GLY A 20 -11.73 3.83 4.14
N ASN A 21 -11.22 3.31 3.01
CA ASN A 21 -11.18 1.88 2.70
C ASN A 21 -9.76 1.44 2.29
N VAL A 22 -8.78 1.67 3.18
CA VAL A 22 -7.40 1.22 3.01
C VAL A 22 -7.26 -0.25 3.42
N GLN A 23 -6.90 -1.12 2.48
CA GLN A 23 -6.83 -2.57 2.69
C GLN A 23 -5.45 -3.04 3.15
N ILE A 24 -4.38 -2.40 2.64
CA ILE A 24 -3.00 -2.74 2.97
C ILE A 24 -2.28 -1.48 3.40
N TRP A 25 -1.58 -1.55 4.54
CA TRP A 25 -0.80 -0.43 5.06
C TRP A 25 0.69 -0.66 4.88
N GLY A 26 1.40 0.44 4.66
CA GLY A 26 2.83 0.42 4.50
C GLY A 26 3.55 1.65 5.04
N MET A 27 4.86 1.50 5.07
CA MET A 27 5.79 2.53 5.49
C MET A 27 6.96 2.59 4.51
N GLU A 28 7.19 3.77 3.95
CA GLU A 28 8.32 4.09 3.11
C GLU A 28 9.42 4.77 3.92
N LEU A 29 10.66 4.33 3.68
CA LEU A 29 11.92 4.77 4.27
C LEU A 29 12.89 5.08 3.12
N ASP A 30 14.11 5.53 3.42
CA ASP A 30 15.15 5.71 2.38
C ASP A 30 15.40 4.40 1.64
N GLY A 31 15.11 4.43 0.34
CA GLY A 31 15.34 3.33 -0.60
C GLY A 31 14.61 2.03 -0.26
N ARG A 32 13.52 2.08 0.52
CA ARG A 32 12.68 0.90 0.78
C ARG A 32 11.27 1.26 1.19
N ALA A 33 10.32 0.42 0.83
CA ALA A 33 8.95 0.43 1.33
C ALA A 33 8.58 -0.95 1.87
N VAL A 34 7.86 -0.99 2.98
CA VAL A 34 7.38 -2.24 3.59
C VAL A 34 5.87 -2.19 3.68
N LEU A 35 5.21 -3.22 3.14
CA LEU A 35 3.77 -3.46 3.31
C LEU A 35 3.53 -4.50 4.39
N TYR A 36 2.41 -4.35 5.09
CA TYR A 36 1.88 -5.31 6.07
C TYR A 36 0.38 -5.48 5.86
N TRP A 37 -0.07 -6.74 5.86
CA TRP A 37 -1.49 -7.09 5.92
C TRP A 37 -1.70 -8.43 6.63
N LEU A 38 -2.95 -8.72 6.96
CA LEU A 38 -3.36 -10.01 7.51
C LEU A 38 -4.14 -10.78 6.43
N GLU A 39 -3.75 -12.03 6.19
CA GLU A 39 -4.45 -12.96 5.31
C GLU A 39 -4.69 -14.26 6.08
N ASP A 40 -5.96 -14.66 6.24
CA ASP A 40 -6.37 -15.84 7.03
C ASP A 40 -5.77 -15.91 8.44
N GLY A 41 -5.62 -14.73 9.09
CA GLY A 41 -5.02 -14.62 10.42
C GLY A 41 -3.50 -14.72 10.45
N ILE A 42 -2.85 -14.79 9.29
CA ILE A 42 -1.39 -14.82 9.13
C ILE A 42 -0.91 -13.44 8.71
N SER A 43 0.08 -12.93 9.44
CA SER A 43 0.80 -11.72 9.08
C SER A 43 1.60 -11.93 7.81
N GLN A 44 1.30 -11.14 6.80
CA GLN A 44 2.04 -11.04 5.55
C GLN A 44 2.86 -9.76 5.53
N PHE A 45 4.00 -9.82 4.87
CA PHE A 45 4.83 -8.64 4.62
C PHE A 45 5.47 -8.73 3.24
N ALA A 46 5.65 -7.57 2.61
CA ALA A 46 6.39 -7.45 1.37
C ALA A 46 7.29 -6.22 1.40
N VAL A 47 8.47 -6.33 0.78
CA VAL A 47 9.47 -5.26 0.73
C VAL A 47 9.68 -4.85 -0.71
N PHE A 48 9.73 -3.54 -0.92
CA PHE A 48 9.84 -2.86 -2.20
C PHE A 48 10.88 -1.74 -2.10
N ASP A 49 11.25 -1.13 -3.22
CA ASP A 49 12.17 0.01 -3.24
C ASP A 49 11.44 1.31 -2.88
N THR A 50 10.20 1.49 -3.37
CA THR A 50 9.34 2.65 -3.08
C THR A 50 7.86 2.26 -2.94
N ALA A 51 7.04 3.16 -2.42
CA ALA A 51 5.59 2.99 -2.35
C ALA A 51 4.95 2.83 -3.75
N GLU A 52 5.47 3.54 -4.76
CA GLU A 52 5.01 3.42 -6.15
C GLU A 52 5.33 2.04 -6.72
N SER A 53 6.51 1.49 -6.47
CA SER A 53 6.83 0.11 -6.91
C SER A 53 5.96 -0.95 -6.22
N ALA A 54 5.49 -0.66 -4.99
CA ALA A 54 4.52 -1.49 -4.30
C ALA A 54 3.13 -1.40 -4.95
N ASP A 55 2.68 -0.21 -5.36
CA ASP A 55 1.43 0.01 -6.10
C ASP A 55 1.45 -0.67 -7.47
N GLU A 56 2.52 -0.50 -8.26
CA GLU A 56 2.68 -1.11 -9.58
C GLU A 56 2.48 -2.63 -9.54
N ARG A 57 2.91 -3.29 -8.46
CA ARG A 57 2.74 -4.72 -8.25
C ARG A 57 1.42 -5.06 -7.57
N PHE A 58 1.23 -4.58 -6.34
CA PHE A 58 0.13 -5.01 -5.47
C PHE A 58 -1.14 -4.19 -5.67
N GLY A 59 -1.04 -2.90 -6.01
CA GLY A 59 -2.19 -2.13 -6.49
C GLY A 59 -2.81 -2.80 -7.71
N ARG A 60 -1.99 -3.31 -8.64
CA ARG A 60 -2.49 -4.09 -9.78
C ARG A 60 -3.04 -5.47 -9.41
N ILE A 61 -2.34 -6.24 -8.58
CA ILE A 61 -2.75 -7.61 -8.22
C ILE A 61 -4.08 -7.61 -7.44
N PHE A 62 -4.25 -6.66 -6.54
CA PHE A 62 -5.42 -6.58 -5.66
C PHE A 62 -6.48 -5.57 -6.12
N ASP A 63 -6.28 -4.94 -7.28
CA ASP A 63 -7.14 -3.87 -7.81
C ASP A 63 -7.33 -2.68 -6.84
N LEU A 64 -6.24 -2.26 -6.21
CA LEU A 64 -6.16 -1.14 -5.27
C LEU A 64 -5.42 0.06 -5.89
N ALA A 65 -5.51 1.21 -5.25
CA ALA A 65 -4.78 2.43 -5.63
C ALA A 65 -3.92 2.95 -4.48
N LEU A 66 -2.76 3.50 -4.83
CA LEU A 66 -1.84 4.13 -3.88
C LEU A 66 -2.46 5.34 -3.19
N TYR A 67 -2.47 5.30 -1.86
CA TYR A 67 -2.93 6.36 -0.97
C TYR A 67 -1.78 6.88 -0.11
N PHE A 68 -1.66 8.20 -0.01
CA PHE A 68 -0.82 8.87 0.98
C PHE A 68 -1.71 9.73 1.89
N PRO A 69 -1.69 9.51 3.22
CA PRO A 69 -2.41 10.33 4.19
C PRO A 69 -1.81 11.73 4.41
#